data_AF-A0A349NCL7-F1
#
_entry.id   AF-A0A349NCL7-F1
#
_cell.length_a   1.000
_cell.length_b   1.000
_cell.length_c   1.000
_cell.angle_alpha   90.00
_cell.angle_beta   90.00
_cell.angle_gamma   90.00
#
_symmetry.space_group_name_H-M   'P 1'
#
loop_
_entity.id
_entity.type
_entity.pdbx_description
1 polymer ?
#
loop_
_entity_poly.entity_id
_entity_poly.type
_entity_poly.pdbx_seq_one_letter_code
_entity_poly.pdbx_strand_id
1 'polypeptide(L)'
;MNIRISLITVSLFLSACGVQQTDIHSMNRETKDYESALIENMDQAELMQYLNLLASEMNLATENGLFVEMHHIEIALTKAFNALEAIAPATAKSNLDTLKVVALKIHGAGHDQNKSMAGTLNKTLQDQLERLQKNLNAN
;
A
#
# COMPACT_ATOMS: atom_id res chain seq x y z
N MET A 1 8.09 65.28 29.70
CA MET A 1 8.55 64.40 28.60
C MET A 1 8.46 62.98 29.13
N ASN A 2 7.41 62.24 28.80
CA ASN A 2 7.13 60.94 29.43
C ASN A 2 7.42 59.83 28.42
N ILE A 3 8.50 59.08 28.65
CA ILE A 3 8.88 57.92 27.85
C ILE A 3 7.98 56.75 28.28
N ARG A 4 7.12 56.29 27.38
CA ARG A 4 6.36 55.04 27.57
C ARG A 4 7.16 53.90 26.94
N ILE A 5 7.74 53.05 27.78
CA ILE A 5 8.34 51.79 27.36
C ILE A 5 7.20 50.78 27.26
N SER A 6 6.76 50.50 26.02
CA SER A 6 5.83 49.41 25.74
C SER A 6 6.62 48.10 25.69
N LEU A 7 6.48 47.30 26.74
CA LEU A 7 7.00 45.93 26.78
C LEU A 7 6.13 45.07 25.85
N ILE A 8 6.63 44.74 24.66
CA ILE A 8 5.97 43.79 23.75
C ILE A 8 6.27 42.38 24.27
N THR A 9 5.29 41.80 24.96
CA THR A 9 5.32 40.39 25.34
C THR A 9 5.10 39.55 24.09
N VAL A 10 6.19 39.14 23.43
CA VAL A 10 6.16 38.14 22.36
C VAL A 10 5.77 36.82 23.00
N SER A 11 4.49 36.48 22.90
CA SER A 11 3.98 35.16 23.24
C SER A 11 4.51 34.18 22.19
N LEU A 12 5.59 33.48 22.51
CA LEU A 12 5.98 32.27 21.78
C LEU A 12 4.85 31.25 21.93
N PHE A 13 3.98 31.17 20.93
CA PHE A 13 3.16 29.99 20.71
C PHE A 13 4.11 28.84 20.38
N LEU A 14 4.54 28.13 21.42
CA LEU A 14 5.05 26.76 21.32
C LEU A 14 3.87 25.87 20.94
N SER A 15 3.41 25.97 19.70
CA SER A 15 2.61 24.90 19.09
C SER A 15 3.51 23.70 18.95
N ALA A 16 3.50 22.85 19.96
CA ALA A 16 3.89 21.46 19.85
C ALA A 16 2.95 20.84 18.79
N CYS A 17 3.36 20.91 17.52
CA CYS A 17 2.86 20.04 16.46
C CYS A 17 3.34 18.62 16.79
N GLY A 18 2.64 17.96 17.73
CA GLY A 18 2.69 16.51 17.80
C GLY A 18 2.23 16.00 16.45
N VAL A 19 3.12 15.30 15.74
CA VAL A 19 2.77 14.61 14.50
C VAL A 19 1.78 13.52 14.87
N GLN A 20 0.50 13.87 14.83
CA GLN A 20 -0.58 12.91 14.96
C GLN A 20 -0.57 12.14 13.64
N GLN A 21 0.14 11.00 13.60
CA GLN A 21 0.07 10.09 12.46
C GLN A 21 -1.40 9.77 12.23
N THR A 22 -1.91 10.13 11.04
CA THR A 22 -3.28 9.81 10.67
C THR A 22 -3.41 8.30 10.58
N ASP A 23 -4.26 7.71 11.42
CA ASP A 23 -4.53 6.28 11.38
C ASP A 23 -5.35 5.94 10.13
N ILE A 24 -4.71 5.26 9.17
CA ILE A 24 -5.29 4.90 7.88
C ILE A 24 -6.51 3.99 8.01
N HIS A 25 -6.69 3.28 9.13
CA HIS A 25 -7.88 2.43 9.35
C HIS A 25 -9.16 3.22 9.62
N SER A 26 -9.03 4.49 9.99
CA SER A 26 -10.15 5.37 10.37
C SER A 26 -10.48 6.43 9.33
N MET A 27 -9.73 6.47 8.23
CA MET A 27 -9.92 7.46 7.17
C MET A 27 -11.09 7.07 6.26
N ASN A 28 -12.00 8.01 6.02
CA ASN A 28 -13.07 7.81 5.05
C ASN A 28 -12.50 7.77 3.63
N ARG A 29 -12.98 6.81 2.82
CA ARG A 29 -12.75 6.74 1.39
C ARG A 29 -13.85 5.96 0.68
N GLU A 30 -13.89 6.08 -0.64
CA GLU A 30 -14.82 5.31 -1.46
C GLU A 30 -14.34 3.87 -1.61
N THR A 31 -15.24 2.90 -1.41
CA THR A 31 -14.99 1.50 -1.73
C THR A 31 -14.73 1.33 -3.22
N LYS A 32 -13.76 0.48 -3.56
CA LYS A 32 -13.35 0.18 -4.93
C LYS A 32 -13.83 -1.22 -5.32
N ASP A 33 -14.08 -1.40 -6.62
CA ASP A 33 -14.61 -2.67 -7.16
C ASP A 33 -13.72 -3.87 -6.84
N TYR A 34 -12.39 -3.68 -6.81
CA TYR A 34 -11.45 -4.75 -6.50
C TYR A 34 -11.71 -5.36 -5.10
N GLU A 35 -12.24 -4.61 -4.15
CA GLU A 35 -12.44 -5.09 -2.78
C GLU A 35 -13.54 -6.14 -2.65
N SER A 36 -14.45 -6.20 -3.62
CA SER A 36 -15.57 -7.14 -3.65
C SER A 36 -15.31 -8.35 -4.55
N ALA A 37 -14.08 -8.50 -5.06
CA ALA A 37 -13.71 -9.62 -5.92
C ALA A 37 -13.84 -10.97 -5.19
N LEU A 38 -14.48 -11.95 -5.84
CA LEU A 38 -14.62 -13.34 -5.35
C LEU A 38 -13.34 -14.14 -5.65
N ILE A 39 -12.26 -13.79 -4.95
CA ILE A 39 -10.90 -14.28 -5.19
C ILE A 39 -10.83 -15.82 -5.10
N GLU A 40 -11.61 -16.44 -4.23
CA GLU A 40 -11.65 -17.89 -4.04
C GLU A 40 -12.16 -18.69 -5.25
N ASN A 41 -12.86 -18.03 -6.18
CA ASN A 41 -13.39 -18.65 -7.39
C ASN A 41 -12.52 -18.39 -8.62
N MET A 42 -11.46 -17.58 -8.49
CA MET A 42 -10.59 -17.23 -9.60
C MET A 42 -9.59 -18.34 -9.91
N ASP A 43 -9.39 -18.62 -11.18
CA ASP A 43 -8.31 -19.49 -11.64
C ASP A 43 -6.94 -18.77 -11.60
N GLN A 44 -5.86 -19.48 -11.95
CA GLN A 44 -4.51 -18.93 -11.95
C GLN A 44 -4.36 -17.70 -12.86
N ALA A 45 -5.00 -17.68 -14.02
CA ALA A 45 -4.89 -16.58 -14.97
C ALA A 45 -5.68 -15.36 -14.48
N GLU A 46 -6.88 -15.58 -13.95
CA GLU A 46 -7.74 -14.55 -13.34
C GLU A 46 -7.05 -13.93 -12.13
N LEU A 47 -6.42 -14.73 -11.25
CA LEU A 47 -5.65 -14.24 -10.11
C LEU A 47 -4.47 -13.38 -10.55
N MET A 48 -3.75 -13.76 -11.62
CA MET A 48 -2.66 -12.94 -12.14
C MET A 48 -3.17 -11.63 -12.75
N GLN A 49 -4.31 -11.62 -13.44
CA GLN A 49 -4.92 -10.39 -13.94
C GLN A 49 -5.35 -9.48 -12.77
N TYR A 50 -5.96 -10.05 -11.74
CA TYR A 50 -6.36 -9.33 -10.54
C TYR A 50 -5.16 -8.74 -9.78
N LEU A 51 -4.06 -9.48 -9.65
CA LEU A 51 -2.82 -8.97 -9.06
C LEU A 51 -2.22 -7.80 -9.86
N ASN A 52 -2.29 -7.85 -11.19
CA ASN A 52 -1.83 -6.73 -12.04
C ASN A 52 -2.73 -5.50 -11.91
N LEU A 53 -4.05 -5.69 -11.77
CA LEU A 53 -4.98 -4.61 -11.45
C LEU A 53 -4.59 -3.94 -10.12
N LEU A 54 -4.36 -4.74 -9.06
CA LEU A 54 -3.95 -4.21 -7.75
C LEU A 54 -2.61 -3.46 -7.80
N ALA A 55 -1.66 -3.91 -8.62
CA ALA A 55 -0.41 -3.19 -8.84
C ALA A 55 -0.63 -1.84 -9.57
N SER A 56 -1.60 -1.76 -10.48
CA SER A 56 -2.02 -0.50 -11.10
C SER A 56 -2.66 0.45 -10.08
N GLU A 57 -3.57 -0.06 -9.24
CA GLU A 57 -4.19 0.71 -8.15
C GLU A 57 -3.13 1.20 -7.15
N MET A 58 -2.11 0.39 -6.85
CA MET A 58 -0.99 0.79 -6.00
C MET A 58 -0.18 1.94 -6.61
N ASN A 59 0.04 1.91 -7.93
CA ASN A 59 0.68 3.02 -8.63
C ASN A 59 -0.13 4.31 -8.49
N LEU A 60 -1.44 4.24 -8.76
CA LEU A 60 -2.34 5.39 -8.62
C LEU A 60 -2.38 5.92 -7.19
N ALA A 61 -2.50 5.05 -6.19
CA ALA A 61 -2.49 5.43 -4.79
C ALA A 61 -1.18 6.14 -4.41
N THR A 62 -0.04 5.61 -4.87
CA THR A 62 1.28 6.22 -4.64
C THR A 62 1.39 7.60 -5.28
N GLU A 63 1.03 7.72 -6.55
CA GLU A 63 1.13 8.97 -7.31
C GLU A 63 0.27 10.08 -6.68
N ASN A 64 -0.91 9.73 -6.17
CA ASN A 64 -1.87 10.66 -5.59
C ASN A 64 -1.73 10.82 -4.07
N GLY A 65 -0.83 10.08 -3.40
CA GLY A 65 -0.67 10.15 -1.95
C GLY A 65 -1.88 9.61 -1.18
N LEU A 66 -2.59 8.63 -1.74
CA LEU A 66 -3.77 8.01 -1.14
C LEU A 66 -3.34 6.90 -0.19
N PHE A 67 -2.81 7.28 0.98
CA PHE A 67 -2.22 6.32 1.93
C PHE A 67 -3.23 5.34 2.53
N VAL A 68 -4.49 5.73 2.65
CA VAL A 68 -5.58 4.83 3.06
C VAL A 68 -5.78 3.69 2.06
N GLU A 69 -5.67 3.96 0.75
CA GLU A 69 -5.82 2.94 -0.28
C GLU A 69 -4.74 1.85 -0.15
N MET A 70 -3.54 2.19 0.33
CA MET A 70 -2.46 1.23 0.51
C MET A 70 -2.81 0.11 1.50
N HIS A 71 -3.62 0.37 2.52
CA HIS A 71 -4.13 -0.66 3.42
C HIS A 71 -5.09 -1.63 2.72
N HIS A 72 -6.02 -1.11 1.94
CA HIS A 72 -7.01 -1.96 1.26
C HIS A 72 -6.39 -2.75 0.11
N ILE A 73 -5.41 -2.16 -0.58
CA ILE A 73 -4.58 -2.84 -1.56
C ILE A 73 -3.78 -3.95 -0.89
N GLU A 74 -3.19 -3.73 0.28
CA GLU A 74 -2.52 -4.79 1.04
C GLU A 74 -3.46 -5.96 1.35
N ILE A 75 -4.65 -5.70 1.89
CA ILE A 75 -5.63 -6.75 2.19
C ILE A 75 -5.97 -7.55 0.92
N ALA A 76 -6.23 -6.85 -0.18
CA ALA A 76 -6.58 -7.46 -1.46
C ALA A 76 -5.42 -8.31 -2.03
N LEU A 77 -4.20 -7.80 -1.97
CA LEU A 77 -2.97 -8.50 -2.38
C LEU A 77 -2.77 -9.76 -1.53
N THR A 78 -2.86 -9.65 -0.21
CA THR A 78 -2.68 -10.79 0.72
C THR A 78 -3.67 -11.91 0.42
N LYS A 79 -4.96 -11.59 0.20
CA LYS A 79 -5.97 -12.57 -0.19
C LYS A 79 -5.64 -13.24 -1.53
N ALA A 80 -5.30 -12.45 -2.55
CA ALA A 80 -4.95 -12.96 -3.87
C ALA A 80 -3.70 -13.85 -3.86
N PHE A 81 -2.66 -13.49 -3.10
CA PHE A 81 -1.46 -14.31 -2.95
C PHE A 81 -1.75 -15.65 -2.25
N ASN A 82 -2.59 -15.65 -1.22
CA ASN A 82 -2.99 -16.89 -0.55
C ASN A 82 -3.81 -17.80 -1.46
N ALA A 83 -4.73 -17.25 -2.25
CA ALA A 83 -5.49 -18.01 -3.23
C ALA A 83 -4.59 -18.59 -4.33
N LEU A 84 -3.66 -17.79 -4.86
CA LEU A 84 -2.72 -18.24 -5.88
C LEU A 84 -1.76 -19.30 -5.33
N GLU A 85 -1.28 -19.16 -4.10
CA GLU A 85 -0.40 -20.16 -3.48
C GLU A 85 -1.05 -21.54 -3.36
N ALA A 86 -2.36 -21.60 -3.17
CA ALA A 86 -3.09 -22.86 -3.05
C ALA A 86 -3.08 -23.68 -4.36
N ILE A 87 -2.91 -23.02 -5.51
CA ILE A 87 -2.97 -23.64 -6.84
C ILE A 87 -1.66 -23.56 -7.62
N ALA A 88 -0.73 -22.68 -7.23
CA ALA A 88 0.53 -22.47 -7.92
C ALA A 88 1.52 -23.64 -7.73
N PRO A 89 2.39 -23.91 -8.71
CA PRO A 89 3.44 -24.91 -8.56
C PRO A 89 4.41 -24.56 -7.43
N ALA A 90 5.05 -25.58 -6.85
CA ALA A 90 5.99 -25.40 -5.74
C ALA A 90 7.15 -24.43 -6.05
N THR A 91 7.57 -24.35 -7.32
CA THR A 91 8.59 -23.42 -7.82
C THR A 91 8.22 -21.95 -7.67
N ALA A 92 6.92 -21.62 -7.55
CA ALA A 92 6.44 -20.24 -7.37
C ALA A 92 6.40 -19.80 -5.89
N LYS A 93 6.45 -20.73 -4.93
CA LYS A 93 6.20 -20.43 -3.50
C LYS A 93 7.14 -19.37 -2.92
N SER A 94 8.44 -19.49 -3.19
CA SER A 94 9.42 -18.50 -2.68
C SER A 94 9.16 -17.08 -3.20
N ASN A 95 8.67 -16.95 -4.43
CA ASN A 95 8.31 -15.64 -4.98
C ASN A 95 7.02 -15.11 -4.32
N LEU A 96 6.02 -15.98 -4.11
CA LEU A 96 4.79 -15.64 -3.39
C LEU A 96 5.05 -15.19 -1.94
N ASP A 97 5.95 -15.85 -1.22
CA ASP A 97 6.37 -15.42 0.13
C ASP A 97 6.98 -14.02 0.13
N THR A 98 7.83 -13.74 -0.87
CA THR A 98 8.42 -12.41 -1.05
C THR A 98 7.35 -11.36 -1.32
N LEU A 99 6.38 -11.67 -2.18
CA LEU A 99 5.26 -10.79 -2.52
C LEU A 99 4.35 -10.51 -1.32
N LYS A 100 4.07 -11.50 -0.46
CA LYS A 100 3.33 -11.29 0.80
C LYS A 100 4.06 -10.32 1.74
N VAL A 101 5.38 -10.42 1.85
CA VAL A 101 6.19 -9.46 2.62
C VAL A 101 6.12 -8.05 2.02
N VAL A 102 6.12 -7.94 0.68
CA VAL A 102 5.94 -6.64 0.00
C VAL A 102 4.57 -6.04 0.32
N ALA A 103 3.49 -6.82 0.30
CA ALA A 103 2.15 -6.33 0.66
C ALA A 103 2.11 -5.76 2.09
N LEU A 104 2.65 -6.47 3.07
CA LEU A 104 2.74 -5.96 4.45
C LEU A 104 3.52 -4.65 4.56
N LYS A 105 4.60 -4.51 3.78
CA LYS A 105 5.38 -3.26 3.75
C LYS A 105 4.63 -2.11 3.08
N ILE A 106 3.77 -2.39 2.11
CA ILE A 106 2.89 -1.37 1.49
C ILE A 106 1.96 -0.78 2.54
N HIS A 107 1.34 -1.62 3.38
CA HIS A 107 0.53 -1.16 4.50
C HIS A 107 1.32 -0.28 5.47
N GLY A 108 2.54 -0.68 5.84
CA GLY A 108 3.44 0.14 6.66
C GLY A 108 3.77 1.50 6.03
N ALA A 109 4.05 1.55 4.71
CA ALA A 109 4.28 2.80 4.00
C ALA A 109 3.04 3.71 3.98
N GLY A 110 1.84 3.12 3.98
CA GLY A 110 0.57 3.85 4.18
C GLY A 110 0.50 4.52 5.55
N HIS A 111 0.78 3.77 6.63
CA HIS A 111 0.81 4.31 7.99
C HIS A 111 1.81 5.46 8.15
N ASP A 112 2.98 5.30 7.55
CA ASP A 112 4.05 6.29 7.62
C ASP A 112 3.83 7.48 6.68
N GLN A 113 2.79 7.43 5.83
CA GLN A 113 2.52 8.40 4.77
C GLN A 113 3.75 8.64 3.88
N ASN A 114 4.53 7.58 3.64
CA ASN A 114 5.83 7.65 3.01
C ASN A 114 5.74 7.34 1.51
N LYS A 115 5.43 8.37 0.72
CA LYS A 115 5.30 8.26 -0.75
C LYS A 115 6.55 7.70 -1.44
N SER A 116 7.75 8.02 -0.94
CA SER A 116 9.01 7.52 -1.54
C SER A 116 9.17 6.01 -1.32
N MET A 117 8.88 5.54 -0.10
CA MET A 117 8.87 4.10 0.20
C MET A 117 7.77 3.39 -0.59
N ALA A 118 6.56 3.95 -0.64
CA ALA A 118 5.46 3.42 -1.42
C ALA A 118 5.82 3.25 -2.90
N GLY A 119 6.50 4.23 -3.51
CA GLY A 119 7.00 4.12 -4.88
C GLY A 119 8.03 3.00 -5.08
N THR A 120 8.93 2.82 -4.12
CA THR A 120 9.91 1.71 -4.16
C THR A 120 9.22 0.35 -4.05
N LEU A 121 8.24 0.23 -3.16
CA LEU A 121 7.45 -0.98 -2.97
C LEU A 121 6.55 -1.28 -4.16
N ASN A 122 5.94 -0.27 -4.77
CA ASN A 122 5.15 -0.43 -6.00
C ASN A 122 5.99 -1.01 -7.15
N LYS A 123 7.18 -0.44 -7.37
CA LYS A 123 8.12 -0.98 -8.36
C LYS A 123 8.52 -2.42 -8.04
N THR A 124 8.81 -2.69 -6.77
CA THR A 124 9.17 -4.05 -6.32
C THR A 124 8.02 -5.04 -6.54
N LEU A 125 6.77 -4.63 -6.26
CA LEU A 125 5.58 -5.42 -6.51
C LEU A 125 5.48 -5.79 -8.00
N GLN A 126 5.54 -4.80 -8.89
CA GLN A 126 5.49 -5.02 -10.34
C GLN A 126 6.59 -5.96 -10.83
N ASP A 127 7.84 -5.72 -10.43
CA ASP A 127 8.98 -6.56 -10.82
C ASP A 127 8.81 -8.02 -10.36
N GLN A 128 8.28 -8.26 -9.16
CA GLN A 128 8.05 -9.61 -8.64
C GLN A 128 6.83 -10.29 -9.28
N LEU A 129 5.78 -9.54 -9.61
CA LEU A 129 4.62 -10.06 -10.36
C LEU A 129 5.03 -10.51 -11.77
N GLU A 130 5.89 -9.74 -12.46
CA GLU A 130 6.43 -10.17 -13.76
C GLU A 130 7.23 -11.47 -13.65
N ARG A 131 8.06 -11.61 -12.61
CA ARG A 131 8.81 -12.84 -12.34
C ARG A 131 7.88 -14.00 -12.02
N LEU A 132 6.83 -13.75 -11.25
CA LEU A 132 5.83 -14.75 -10.89
C LEU A 132 5.14 -15.27 -12.14
N GLN A 133 4.66 -14.36 -13.02
CA GLN A 133 4.05 -14.74 -14.29
C GLN A 133 4.95 -15.63 -15.14
N LYS A 134 6.24 -15.27 -15.26
CA LYS A 134 7.23 -16.07 -16.00
C LYS A 134 7.38 -17.47 -15.39
N ASN A 135 7.46 -17.58 -14.07
CA ASN A 135 7.58 -18.86 -13.38
C ASN A 135 6.32 -19.73 -13.53
N LEU A 136 5.14 -19.12 -13.51
CA LEU A 136 3.87 -19.82 -13.70
C LEU A 136 3.70 -20.37 -15.12
N ASN A 137 4.23 -19.67 -16.13
CA ASN A 137 4.15 -20.08 -17.54
C ASN A 137 5.26 -21.07 -17.98
N ALA A 138 6.26 -21.30 -17.13
CA ALA A 138 7.39 -22.18 -17.43
C ALA A 138 7.12 -23.65 -17.07
N ASN A 139 5.95 -23.97 -16.50
CA ASN A 139 5.50 -25.31 -16.13
C ASN A 139 4.23 -25.69 -16.91
#